data_AF-A0A3A0BZE5-F1
#
_entry.id   AF-A0A3A0BZE5-F1
#
_cell.length_a   1.000
_cell.length_b   1.000
_cell.length_c   1.000
_cell.angle_alpha   90.00
_cell.angle_beta   90.00
_cell.angle_gamma   90.00
#
_symmetry.space_group_name_H-M   'P 1'
#
loop_
_entity.id
_entity.type
_entity.pdbx_description
1 polymer ?
#
loop_
_entity_poly.entity_id
_entity_poly.type
_entity_poly.pdbx_seq_one_letter_code
_entity_poly.pdbx_strand_id
1 'polypeptide(L)'
;MRDTWTIVWKELKELVVARASRPLCSAGYLAMLVIFGIAAPWWLGRQWLSDSLVFWVWVLLPLPLVIGAAAESFAGERERHTLETLLASPLSDRAILTGKIMAAALFGWLNSVAVQVLGLITVNLVHAADGFLVYTPALGVGSLTLGLLAAALTACIGVLVSLRVTTVRQAQLTLTLLIVALGFVIAAVGAVGLHFLPDGYQDRLAAGLSAPSVTALLAVLALGLLLADAILYFTVTCCFRRTQLLAE
;
A
#
# COMPACT_ATOMS: atom_id res chain seq x y z
N MET A 1 -9.36 -16.94 -14.11
CA MET A 1 -9.96 -15.90 -13.25
C MET A 1 -10.59 -16.47 -11.98
N ARG A 2 -11.40 -17.53 -12.05
CA ARG A 2 -11.95 -18.18 -10.83
C ARG A 2 -10.86 -18.61 -9.85
N ASP A 3 -9.79 -19.23 -10.34
CA ASP A 3 -8.68 -19.71 -9.49
C ASP A 3 -7.96 -18.58 -8.75
N THR A 4 -7.65 -17.49 -9.46
CA THR A 4 -7.04 -16.29 -8.86
C THR A 4 -7.91 -15.73 -7.75
N TRP A 5 -9.23 -15.61 -7.97
CA TRP A 5 -10.14 -15.11 -6.94
C TRP A 5 -10.22 -16.05 -5.73
N THR A 6 -10.22 -17.36 -5.95
CA THR A 6 -10.17 -18.34 -4.86
C THR A 6 -8.92 -18.15 -3.99
N ILE A 7 -7.77 -17.92 -4.61
CA ILE A 7 -6.52 -17.63 -3.90
C ILE A 7 -6.64 -16.30 -3.15
N VAL A 8 -7.12 -15.23 -3.78
CA VAL A 8 -7.31 -13.92 -3.13
C VAL A 8 -8.17 -14.07 -1.87
N TRP A 9 -9.32 -14.74 -1.99
CA TRP A 9 -10.23 -14.95 -0.89
C TRP A 9 -9.61 -15.77 0.26
N LYS A 10 -8.92 -16.86 -0.09
CA LYS A 10 -8.19 -17.70 0.88
C LYS A 10 -7.15 -16.87 1.64
N GLU A 11 -6.28 -16.16 0.93
CA GLU A 11 -5.20 -15.37 1.52
C GLU A 11 -5.74 -14.22 2.40
N LEU A 12 -6.79 -13.52 1.95
CA LEU A 12 -7.44 -12.48 2.76
C LEU A 12 -7.98 -13.04 4.08
N LYS A 13 -8.64 -14.21 4.04
CA LYS A 13 -9.15 -14.86 5.25
C LYS A 13 -8.01 -15.26 6.19
N GLU A 14 -6.94 -15.82 5.66
CA GLU A 14 -5.77 -16.19 6.45
C GLU A 14 -5.10 -14.99 7.11
N LEU A 15 -4.95 -13.87 6.39
CA LEU A 15 -4.39 -12.62 6.95
C LEU A 15 -5.23 -12.07 8.10
N VAL A 16 -6.56 -12.08 7.96
CA VAL A 16 -7.49 -11.63 9.01
C VAL A 16 -7.41 -12.53 10.23
N VAL A 17 -7.46 -13.86 10.04
CA VAL A 17 -7.42 -14.84 11.14
C VAL A 17 -6.06 -14.85 11.84
N ALA A 18 -4.97 -14.87 11.07
CA ALA A 18 -3.61 -14.84 11.63
C ALA A 18 -3.38 -13.57 12.45
N ARG A 19 -3.90 -12.42 12.01
CA ARG A 19 -3.85 -11.18 12.79
C ARG A 19 -4.68 -11.26 14.08
N ALA A 20 -5.89 -11.81 14.01
CA ALA A 20 -6.76 -11.96 15.18
C ALA A 20 -6.16 -12.90 16.25
N SER A 21 -5.40 -13.92 15.84
CA SER A 21 -4.75 -14.86 16.76
C SER A 21 -3.54 -14.29 17.53
N ARG A 22 -3.00 -13.14 17.12
CA ARG A 22 -1.81 -12.52 17.74
C ARG A 22 -2.21 -11.27 18.53
N PRO A 23 -2.27 -11.30 19.88
CA PRO A 23 -2.86 -10.22 20.69
C PRO A 23 -2.13 -8.88 20.53
N LEU A 24 -0.81 -8.90 20.34
CA LEU A 24 -0.03 -7.67 20.10
C LEU A 24 -0.33 -7.05 18.73
N CYS A 25 -0.52 -7.89 17.70
CA CYS A 25 -0.85 -7.42 16.35
C CYS A 25 -2.29 -6.90 16.27
N SER A 26 -3.24 -7.56 16.94
CA SER A 26 -4.63 -7.10 17.01
C SER A 26 -4.76 -5.81 17.82
N ALA A 27 -4.06 -5.68 18.94
CA ALA A 27 -3.99 -4.43 19.72
C ALA A 27 -3.39 -3.28 18.91
N GLY A 28 -2.28 -3.51 18.19
CA GLY A 28 -1.69 -2.49 17.31
C GLY A 28 -2.62 -2.05 16.19
N TYR A 29 -3.38 -2.98 15.60
CA TYR A 29 -4.39 -2.66 14.59
C TYR A 29 -5.55 -1.85 15.17
N LEU A 30 -6.07 -2.22 16.35
CA LEU A 30 -7.11 -1.44 17.04
C LEU A 30 -6.61 -0.04 17.39
N ALA A 31 -5.36 0.08 17.86
CA ALA A 31 -4.75 1.37 18.12
C ALA A 31 -4.67 2.21 16.84
N MET A 32 -4.28 1.63 15.70
CA MET A 32 -4.30 2.33 14.41
C MET A 32 -5.71 2.82 14.04
N LEU A 33 -6.75 1.99 14.19
CA LEU A 33 -8.14 2.37 13.92
C LEU A 33 -8.60 3.50 14.85
N VAL A 34 -8.28 3.43 16.14
CA VAL A 34 -8.67 4.47 17.11
C VAL A 34 -7.93 5.77 16.85
N ILE A 35 -6.62 5.72 16.64
CA ILE A 35 -5.78 6.90 16.46
C ILE A 35 -6.16 7.60 15.15
N PHE A 36 -6.13 6.90 14.02
CA PHE A 36 -6.36 7.51 12.71
C PHE A 36 -7.83 7.58 12.32
N GLY A 37 -8.69 6.74 12.88
CA GLY A 37 -10.12 6.72 12.57
C GLY A 37 -10.97 7.56 13.52
N ILE A 38 -10.51 7.85 14.75
CA ILE A 38 -11.31 8.58 15.74
C ILE A 38 -10.53 9.77 16.33
N ALA A 39 -9.42 9.52 17.02
CA ALA A 39 -8.74 10.54 17.81
C ALA A 39 -8.18 11.70 16.96
N ALA A 40 -7.49 11.38 15.86
CA ALA A 40 -6.96 12.39 14.94
C ALA A 40 -8.07 13.19 14.21
N PRO A 41 -9.10 12.56 13.60
CA PRO A 41 -10.21 13.31 13.01
C PRO A 41 -10.97 14.15 14.04
N TRP A 42 -11.10 13.68 15.28
CA TRP A 42 -11.70 14.47 16.35
C TRP A 42 -10.86 15.70 16.68
N TRP A 43 -9.54 15.57 16.73
CA TRP A 43 -8.63 16.67 17.06
C TRP A 43 -8.49 17.70 15.94
N LEU A 44 -8.38 17.25 14.68
CA LEU A 44 -8.25 18.12 13.50
C LEU A 44 -9.60 18.68 13.00
N GLY A 45 -10.71 18.03 13.35
CA GLY A 45 -12.05 18.44 12.95
C GLY A 45 -12.19 18.57 11.43
N ARG A 46 -12.63 19.74 10.96
CA ARG A 46 -12.84 19.97 9.52
C ARG A 46 -11.57 19.89 8.69
N GLN A 47 -10.41 20.26 9.26
CA GLN A 47 -9.14 20.22 8.54
C GLN A 47 -8.78 18.81 8.10
N TRP A 48 -9.28 17.79 8.79
CA TRP A 48 -9.12 16.38 8.42
C TRP A 48 -9.59 16.04 6.99
N LEU A 49 -10.59 16.77 6.47
CA LEU A 49 -11.20 16.48 5.17
C LEU A 49 -10.60 17.31 4.01
N SER A 50 -9.84 18.35 4.33
CA SER A 50 -9.31 19.32 3.36
C SER A 50 -7.79 19.44 3.36
N ASP A 51 -7.11 18.96 4.39
CA ASP A 51 -5.66 19.10 4.54
C ASP A 51 -4.89 18.16 3.59
N SER A 52 -3.93 18.74 2.87
CA SER A 52 -3.04 18.02 1.96
C SER A 52 -2.07 17.08 2.69
N LEU A 53 -1.74 17.37 3.96
CA LEU A 53 -0.91 16.47 4.76
C LEU A 53 -1.66 15.17 5.08
N VAL A 54 -2.93 15.30 5.49
CA VAL A 54 -3.80 14.16 5.80
C VAL A 54 -4.01 13.27 4.56
N PHE A 55 -4.10 13.88 3.37
CA PHE A 55 -4.11 13.16 2.11
C PHE A 55 -2.90 12.21 1.94
N TRP A 56 -1.68 12.68 2.22
CA TRP A 56 -0.48 11.85 2.08
C TRP A 56 -0.40 10.73 3.12
N VAL A 57 -0.93 10.97 4.33
CA VAL A 57 -1.09 9.92 5.34
C VAL A 57 -1.93 8.78 4.79
N TRP A 58 -3.02 9.07 4.07
CA TRP A 58 -3.88 8.01 3.50
C TRP A 58 -3.24 7.16 2.43
N VAL A 59 -2.38 7.77 1.61
CA VAL A 59 -1.61 7.06 0.57
C VAL A 59 -0.56 6.14 1.23
N LEU A 60 0.01 6.54 2.36
CA LEU A 60 1.06 5.80 3.07
C LEU A 60 0.53 4.77 4.07
N LEU A 61 -0.66 4.99 4.63
CA LEU A 61 -1.28 4.12 5.63
C LEU A 61 -1.44 2.64 5.22
N PRO A 62 -1.75 2.26 3.96
CA PRO A 62 -1.81 0.85 3.59
C PRO A 62 -0.42 0.17 3.63
N LEU A 63 0.68 0.92 3.43
CA LEU A 63 2.00 0.32 3.16
C LEU A 63 2.48 -0.63 4.26
N PRO A 64 2.45 -0.27 5.57
CA PRO A 64 2.87 -1.19 6.63
C PRO A 64 2.08 -2.50 6.66
N LEU A 65 0.78 -2.43 6.35
CA LEU A 65 -0.08 -3.61 6.31
C LEU A 65 0.23 -4.49 5.09
N VAL A 66 0.49 -3.87 3.94
CA VAL A 66 0.90 -4.58 2.72
C VAL A 66 2.26 -5.24 2.92
N ILE A 67 3.23 -4.57 3.55
CA ILE A 67 4.56 -5.15 3.85
C ILE A 67 4.39 -6.44 4.66
N GLY A 68 3.58 -6.40 5.72
CA GLY A 68 3.34 -7.57 6.56
C GLY A 68 2.68 -8.71 5.78
N ALA A 69 1.66 -8.40 4.97
CA ALA A 69 0.94 -9.39 4.16
C ALA A 69 1.82 -9.98 3.04
N ALA A 70 2.59 -9.16 2.35
CA ALA A 70 3.47 -9.60 1.27
C ALA A 70 4.66 -10.41 1.82
N ALA A 71 5.15 -10.09 3.02
CA ALA A 71 6.18 -10.89 3.70
C ALA A 71 5.68 -12.29 4.08
N GLU A 72 4.44 -12.43 4.57
CA GLU A 72 3.85 -13.75 4.87
C GLU A 72 3.55 -14.58 3.60
N SER A 73 3.61 -13.98 2.40
CA SER A 73 3.15 -14.61 1.15
C SER A 73 3.90 -15.89 0.76
N PHE A 74 5.19 -15.80 0.41
CA PHE A 74 6.04 -16.95 0.09
C PHE A 74 7.00 -17.29 1.22
N ALA A 75 7.55 -16.29 1.91
CA ALA A 75 8.45 -16.55 3.03
C ALA A 75 7.71 -17.22 4.19
N GLY A 76 6.42 -16.90 4.42
CA GLY A 76 5.60 -17.57 5.43
C GLY A 76 5.29 -19.02 5.08
N GLU A 77 5.01 -19.33 3.81
CA GLU A 77 4.82 -20.72 3.36
C GLU A 77 6.12 -21.52 3.38
N ARG A 78 7.25 -20.89 3.10
CA ARG A 78 8.58 -21.51 3.21
C ARG A 78 8.92 -21.82 4.67
N GLU A 79 8.70 -20.87 5.57
CA GLU A 79 8.94 -21.04 7.01
C GLU A 79 8.05 -22.13 7.63
N ARG A 80 6.84 -22.35 7.08
CA ARG A 80 5.90 -23.39 7.51
C ARG A 80 6.06 -24.73 6.78
N HIS A 81 7.04 -24.86 5.88
CA HIS A 81 7.23 -26.03 5.02
C HIS A 81 5.97 -26.42 4.22
N THR A 82 5.19 -25.44 3.77
CA THR A 82 3.99 -25.67 2.94
C THR A 82 4.14 -25.17 1.51
N LEU A 83 5.30 -24.58 1.17
CA LEU A 83 5.57 -24.06 -0.17
C LEU A 83 5.57 -25.16 -1.24
N GLU A 84 6.17 -26.31 -0.93
CA GLU A 84 6.18 -27.49 -1.82
C GLU A 84 4.76 -27.98 -2.11
N THR A 85 3.91 -28.03 -1.08
CA THR A 85 2.50 -28.41 -1.22
C THR A 85 1.73 -27.42 -2.08
N LEU A 86 1.97 -26.11 -1.92
CA LEU A 86 1.37 -25.08 -2.78
C LEU A 86 1.82 -25.26 -4.24
N LEU A 87 3.11 -25.49 -4.44
CA LEU A 87 3.74 -25.75 -5.74
C LEU A 87 3.53 -27.19 -6.24
N ALA A 88 2.80 -28.05 -5.54
CA ALA A 88 2.33 -29.34 -6.05
C ALA A 88 0.85 -29.26 -6.49
N SER A 89 0.15 -28.20 -6.10
CA SER A 89 -1.25 -27.99 -6.47
C SER A 89 -1.42 -27.83 -7.99
N PRO A 90 -2.59 -28.17 -8.54
CA PRO A 90 -2.90 -28.01 -9.96
C PRO A 90 -3.14 -26.54 -10.37
N LEU A 91 -2.90 -25.59 -9.47
CA LEU A 91 -3.09 -24.17 -9.74
C LEU A 91 -1.97 -23.65 -10.64
N SER A 92 -2.34 -22.73 -11.55
CA SER A 92 -1.36 -22.07 -12.40
C SER A 92 -0.46 -21.13 -11.60
N ASP A 93 0.82 -21.13 -11.92
CA ASP A 93 1.84 -20.26 -11.34
C ASP A 93 1.45 -18.78 -11.35
N ARG A 94 0.85 -18.33 -12.46
CA ARG A 94 0.33 -16.96 -12.59
C ARG A 94 -0.84 -16.70 -11.66
N ALA A 95 -1.75 -17.66 -11.47
CA ALA A 95 -2.87 -17.49 -10.54
C ALA A 95 -2.40 -17.38 -9.09
N ILE A 96 -1.41 -18.19 -8.69
CA ILE A 96 -0.77 -18.12 -7.37
C ILE A 96 -0.15 -16.74 -7.14
N LEU A 97 0.71 -16.32 -8.08
CA LEU A 97 1.43 -15.06 -7.96
C LEU A 97 0.49 -13.86 -7.93
N THR A 98 -0.42 -13.77 -8.91
CA THR A 98 -1.42 -12.68 -8.98
C THR A 98 -2.31 -12.66 -7.76
N GLY A 99 -2.77 -13.83 -7.30
CA GLY A 99 -3.63 -13.95 -6.14
C GLY A 99 -2.96 -13.43 -4.87
N LYS A 100 -1.68 -13.76 -4.65
CA LYS A 100 -0.90 -13.28 -3.49
C LYS A 100 -0.66 -11.77 -3.54
N ILE A 101 -0.28 -11.23 -4.70
CA ILE A 101 -0.09 -9.78 -4.88
C ILE A 101 -1.41 -9.04 -4.62
N MET A 102 -2.51 -9.48 -5.25
CA MET A 102 -3.83 -8.87 -5.11
C MET A 102 -4.34 -8.96 -3.67
N ALA A 103 -4.18 -10.10 -2.99
CA ALA A 103 -4.59 -10.26 -1.60
C ALA A 103 -3.84 -9.28 -0.69
N ALA A 104 -2.51 -9.17 -0.81
CA ALA A 104 -1.71 -8.26 -0.01
C ALA A 104 -2.09 -6.79 -0.25
N ALA A 105 -2.23 -6.39 -1.52
CA ALA A 105 -2.60 -5.02 -1.89
C ALA A 105 -4.01 -4.66 -1.41
N LEU A 106 -5.01 -5.51 -1.69
CA LEU A 106 -6.39 -5.31 -1.25
C LEU A 106 -6.50 -5.28 0.26
N PHE A 107 -5.77 -6.15 0.96
CA PHE A 107 -5.78 -6.16 2.42
C PHE A 107 -5.36 -4.81 2.99
N GLY A 108 -4.18 -4.30 2.61
CA GLY A 108 -3.72 -3.00 3.11
C GLY A 108 -4.63 -1.85 2.67
N TRP A 109 -5.04 -1.84 1.41
CA TRP A 109 -5.90 -0.79 0.86
C TRP A 109 -7.28 -0.74 1.53
N LEU A 110 -7.98 -1.87 1.66
CA LEU A 110 -9.31 -1.92 2.31
C LEU A 110 -9.24 -1.47 3.77
N ASN A 111 -8.15 -1.78 4.48
CA ASN A 111 -7.95 -1.27 5.83
C ASN A 111 -7.78 0.25 5.84
N SER A 112 -7.05 0.83 4.88
CA SER A 112 -6.95 2.30 4.75
C SER A 112 -8.31 2.94 4.44
N VAL A 113 -9.10 2.33 3.55
CA VAL A 113 -10.47 2.77 3.26
C VAL A 113 -11.35 2.73 4.52
N ALA A 114 -11.27 1.66 5.31
CA ALA A 114 -12.03 1.55 6.55
C ALA A 114 -11.69 2.69 7.53
N VAL A 115 -10.41 3.04 7.66
CA VAL A 115 -9.97 4.16 8.52
C VAL A 115 -10.46 5.51 7.97
N GLN A 116 -10.42 5.73 6.65
CA GLN A 116 -10.99 6.94 6.04
C GLN A 116 -12.50 7.07 6.29
N VAL A 117 -13.24 5.97 6.16
CA VAL A 117 -14.68 5.95 6.44
C VAL A 117 -14.96 6.23 7.91
N LEU A 118 -14.22 5.61 8.82
CA LEU A 118 -14.34 5.89 10.26
C LEU A 118 -14.04 7.36 10.56
N GLY A 119 -12.97 7.92 9.99
CA GLY A 119 -12.60 9.32 10.15
C GLY A 119 -13.68 10.27 9.63
N LEU A 120 -14.27 9.96 8.47
CA LEU A 120 -15.40 10.73 7.92
C LEU A 120 -16.60 10.70 8.87
N ILE A 121 -16.94 9.52 9.41
CA ILE A 121 -18.02 9.37 10.40
C ILE A 121 -17.71 10.22 11.63
N THR A 122 -16.50 10.13 12.19
CA THR A 122 -16.11 10.89 13.37
C THR A 122 -16.21 12.40 13.14
N VAL A 123 -15.73 12.92 12.02
CA VAL A 123 -15.82 14.36 11.72
C VAL A 123 -17.28 14.81 11.62
N ASN A 124 -18.13 14.04 10.96
CA ASN A 124 -19.56 14.35 10.82
C ASN A 124 -20.32 14.25 12.14
N LEU A 125 -19.92 13.36 13.06
CA LEU A 125 -20.52 13.29 14.39
C LEU A 125 -20.12 14.48 15.27
N VAL A 126 -18.86 14.91 15.19
CA VAL A 126 -18.35 16.04 15.98
C VAL A 126 -18.90 17.38 15.46
N HIS A 127 -19.04 17.52 14.15
CA HIS A 127 -19.47 18.75 13.47
C HIS A 127 -20.87 18.64 12.86
N ALA A 128 -21.76 17.85 13.49
CA ALA A 128 -23.09 17.55 12.94
C ALA A 128 -23.96 18.80 12.67
N ALA A 129 -23.73 19.89 13.40
CA ALA A 129 -24.43 21.16 13.22
C ALA A 129 -24.10 21.86 11.88
N ASP A 130 -22.99 21.52 11.26
CA ASP A 130 -22.47 22.17 10.05
C ASP A 130 -22.97 21.52 8.74
N GLY A 131 -23.82 20.51 8.85
CA GLY A 131 -24.28 19.69 7.73
C GLY A 131 -23.33 18.54 7.39
N PHE A 132 -23.59 17.87 6.27
CA PHE A 132 -22.81 16.70 5.85
C PHE A 132 -21.49 17.13 5.19
N LEU A 133 -20.40 16.93 5.91
CA LEU A 133 -19.05 17.24 5.45
C LEU A 133 -18.45 16.03 4.74
N VAL A 134 -17.86 16.26 3.57
CA VAL A 134 -17.20 15.22 2.76
C VAL A 134 -15.77 15.62 2.43
N TYR A 135 -14.93 14.62 2.15
CA TYR A 135 -13.60 14.86 1.59
C TYR A 135 -13.70 15.68 0.31
N THR A 136 -12.75 16.59 0.13
CA THR A 136 -12.61 17.31 -1.15
C THR A 136 -12.51 16.27 -2.28
N PRO A 137 -13.35 16.33 -3.34
CA PRO A 137 -13.44 15.24 -4.32
C PRO A 137 -12.09 14.83 -4.93
N ALA A 138 -11.22 15.80 -5.22
CA ALA A 138 -9.88 15.55 -5.72
C ALA A 138 -9.02 14.77 -4.72
N LEU A 139 -9.05 15.12 -3.43
CA LEU A 139 -8.27 14.47 -2.38
C LEU A 139 -8.85 13.10 -2.03
N GLY A 140 -10.18 12.96 -1.96
CA GLY A 140 -10.83 11.68 -1.66
C GLY A 140 -10.64 10.65 -2.77
N VAL A 141 -10.87 11.00 -4.03
CA VAL A 141 -10.62 10.09 -5.16
C VAL A 141 -9.12 9.87 -5.35
N GLY A 142 -8.31 10.92 -5.18
CA GLY A 142 -6.85 10.84 -5.24
C GLY A 142 -6.27 9.89 -4.20
N SER A 143 -6.73 9.94 -2.94
CA SER A 143 -6.20 9.10 -1.87
C SER A 143 -6.56 7.64 -2.08
N LEU A 144 -7.77 7.35 -2.56
CA LEU A 144 -8.21 6.00 -2.88
C LEU A 144 -7.43 5.40 -4.05
N THR A 145 -7.23 6.17 -5.13
CA THR A 145 -6.53 5.72 -6.33
C THR A 145 -5.03 5.57 -6.09
N LEU A 146 -4.37 6.59 -5.56
CA LEU A 146 -2.94 6.55 -5.27
C LEU A 146 -2.61 5.57 -4.14
N GLY A 147 -3.48 5.47 -3.13
CA GLY A 147 -3.33 4.46 -2.07
C GLY A 147 -3.43 3.03 -2.60
N LEU A 148 -4.30 2.77 -3.59
CA LEU A 148 -4.39 1.45 -4.23
C LEU A 148 -3.14 1.13 -5.06
N LEU A 149 -2.67 2.08 -5.86
CA LEU A 149 -1.46 1.92 -6.67
C LEU A 149 -0.22 1.73 -5.78
N ALA A 150 -0.07 2.56 -4.74
CA ALA A 150 1.03 2.41 -3.78
C ALA A 150 0.99 1.06 -3.05
N ALA A 151 -0.21 0.56 -2.72
CA ALA A 151 -0.39 -0.77 -2.16
C ALA A 151 -0.03 -1.88 -3.16
N ALA A 152 -0.40 -1.74 -4.44
CA ALA A 152 -0.03 -2.69 -5.49
C ALA A 152 1.48 -2.73 -5.72
N LEU A 153 2.13 -1.57 -5.76
CA LEU A 153 3.57 -1.42 -5.90
C LEU A 153 4.30 -2.14 -4.77
N THR A 154 3.87 -1.86 -3.55
CA THR A 154 4.44 -2.44 -2.32
C THR A 154 4.20 -3.94 -2.26
N ALA A 155 3.05 -4.42 -2.73
CA ALA A 155 2.78 -5.86 -2.81
C ALA A 155 3.69 -6.55 -3.84
N CYS A 156 3.94 -5.93 -5.00
CA CYS A 156 4.86 -6.47 -6.01
C CYS A 156 6.30 -6.55 -5.49
N ILE A 157 6.81 -5.46 -4.89
CA ILE A 157 8.14 -5.43 -4.26
C ILE A 157 8.20 -6.45 -3.11
N GLY A 158 7.15 -6.47 -2.28
CA GLY A 158 6.99 -7.38 -1.16
C GLY A 158 7.11 -8.84 -1.55
N VAL A 159 6.38 -9.24 -2.58
CA VAL A 159 6.41 -10.59 -3.12
C VAL A 159 7.79 -10.92 -3.69
N LEU A 160 8.41 -10.02 -4.47
CA LEU A 160 9.77 -10.22 -4.99
C LEU A 160 10.80 -10.48 -3.89
N VAL A 161 10.74 -9.71 -2.80
CA VAL A 161 11.62 -9.92 -1.64
C VAL A 161 11.30 -11.24 -0.96
N SER A 162 10.02 -11.55 -0.74
CA SER A 162 9.59 -12.78 -0.06
C SER A 162 10.04 -14.06 -0.79
N LEU A 163 10.20 -14.01 -2.12
CA LEU A 163 10.72 -15.12 -2.91
C LEU A 163 12.19 -15.44 -2.58
N ARG A 164 12.98 -14.45 -2.19
CA ARG A 164 14.43 -14.54 -2.00
C ARG A 164 14.88 -14.80 -0.56
N VAL A 165 13.96 -14.79 0.39
CA VAL A 165 14.28 -14.89 1.82
C VAL A 165 13.55 -16.07 2.45
N THR A 166 14.15 -16.65 3.49
CA THR A 166 13.65 -17.89 4.10
C THR A 166 12.64 -17.65 5.23
N THR A 167 12.64 -16.46 5.83
CA THR A 167 11.79 -16.13 7.00
C THR A 167 10.96 -14.89 6.77
N VAL A 168 9.78 -14.85 7.37
CA VAL A 168 8.87 -13.69 7.33
C VAL A 168 9.52 -12.46 7.95
N ARG A 169 10.25 -12.64 9.06
CA ARG A 169 10.93 -11.55 9.76
C ARG A 169 11.99 -10.89 8.88
N GLN A 170 12.78 -11.68 8.15
CA GLN A 170 13.77 -11.14 7.22
C GLN A 170 13.10 -10.37 6.09
N ALA A 171 12.04 -10.91 5.50
CA ALA A 171 11.26 -10.22 4.48
C ALA A 171 10.75 -8.84 4.96
N GLN A 172 10.15 -8.79 6.16
CA GLN A 172 9.64 -7.55 6.74
C GLN A 172 10.74 -6.52 6.98
N LEU A 173 11.89 -6.93 7.53
CA LEU A 173 13.01 -6.02 7.78
C LEU A 173 13.58 -5.47 6.47
N THR A 174 13.80 -6.33 5.47
CA THR A 174 14.28 -5.89 4.15
C THR A 174 13.29 -4.93 3.48
N LEU A 175 11.99 -5.23 3.52
CA LEU A 175 10.96 -4.35 2.93
C LEU A 175 10.84 -3.01 3.65
N THR A 176 10.89 -3.03 4.99
CA THR A 176 10.84 -1.79 5.78
C THR A 176 12.05 -0.92 5.48
N LEU A 177 13.25 -1.50 5.44
CA LEU A 177 14.48 -0.78 5.08
C LEU A 177 14.43 -0.23 3.66
N LEU A 178 13.93 -1.01 2.68
CA LEU A 178 13.77 -0.56 1.30
C LEU A 178 12.84 0.64 1.19
N ILE A 179 11.69 0.61 1.87
CA ILE A 179 10.69 1.68 1.82
C ILE A 179 11.21 2.95 2.51
N VAL A 180 11.88 2.81 3.66
CA VAL A 180 12.51 3.94 4.35
C VAL A 180 13.63 4.54 3.50
N ALA A 181 14.49 3.71 2.91
CA ALA A 181 15.56 4.17 2.03
C ALA A 181 15.00 4.87 0.79
N LEU A 182 13.97 4.31 0.16
CA LEU A 182 13.30 4.94 -0.97
C LEU A 182 12.67 6.29 -0.59
N GLY A 183 11.99 6.35 0.56
CA GLY A 183 11.44 7.59 1.08
C GLY A 183 12.51 8.64 1.31
N PHE A 184 13.67 8.25 1.87
CA PHE A 184 14.81 9.13 2.05
C PHE A 184 15.39 9.61 0.72
N VAL A 185 15.55 8.73 -0.27
CA VAL A 185 16.03 9.09 -1.61
C VAL A 185 15.07 10.07 -2.29
N ILE A 186 13.76 9.81 -2.25
CA ILE A 186 12.75 10.72 -2.81
C ILE A 186 12.82 12.09 -2.12
N ALA A 187 12.89 12.12 -0.79
CA ALA A 187 13.01 13.36 -0.03
C ALA A 187 14.30 14.12 -0.34
N ALA A 188 15.44 13.41 -0.44
CA ALA A 188 16.73 13.98 -0.76
C ALA A 188 16.76 14.53 -2.20
N VAL A 189 16.27 13.77 -3.19
CA VAL A 189 16.17 14.22 -4.58
C VAL A 189 15.22 15.41 -4.70
N GLY A 190 14.10 15.42 -3.96
CA GLY A 190 13.21 16.57 -3.90
C GLY A 190 13.91 17.82 -3.36
N ALA A 191 14.50 17.72 -2.17
CA ALA A 191 15.14 18.86 -1.51
C ALA A 191 16.39 19.37 -2.24
N VAL A 192 17.25 18.46 -2.67
CA VAL A 192 18.57 18.75 -3.26
C VAL A 192 18.44 18.99 -4.77
N GLY A 193 17.63 18.18 -5.47
CA GLY A 193 17.43 18.32 -6.91
C GLY A 193 16.90 19.70 -7.28
N LEU A 194 15.91 20.22 -6.54
CA LEU A 194 15.38 21.57 -6.76
C LEU A 194 16.45 22.66 -6.68
N HIS A 195 17.48 22.51 -5.82
CA HIS A 195 18.56 23.48 -5.66
C HIS A 195 19.60 23.45 -6.80
N PHE A 196 19.73 22.32 -7.50
CA PHE A 196 20.68 22.16 -8.60
C PHE A 196 20.06 22.38 -9.99
N LEU A 197 18.74 22.60 -10.07
CA LEU A 197 18.11 22.97 -11.33
C LEU A 197 18.49 24.42 -11.71
N PRO A 198 18.91 24.70 -12.96
CA PRO A 198 19.14 26.07 -13.42
C PRO A 198 17.86 26.91 -13.34
N ASP A 199 17.98 28.21 -13.03
CA ASP A 199 16.85 29.12 -12.74
C ASP A 199 15.71 29.05 -13.78
N GLY A 200 16.04 28.94 -15.09
CA GLY A 200 15.03 28.85 -16.15
C GLY A 200 14.20 27.55 -16.17
N TYR A 201 14.70 26.46 -15.57
CA TYR A 201 13.91 25.24 -15.35
C TYR A 201 13.11 25.31 -14.05
N GLN A 202 13.63 26.00 -13.02
CA GLN A 202 12.88 26.24 -11.78
C GLN A 202 11.59 27.02 -12.08
N ASP A 203 11.65 28.05 -12.93
CA ASP A 203 10.47 28.83 -13.32
C ASP A 203 9.47 28.01 -14.14
N ARG A 204 9.92 27.07 -14.98
CA ARG A 204 9.03 26.18 -15.74
C ARG A 204 8.41 25.09 -14.88
N LEU A 205 9.17 24.54 -13.93
CA LEU A 205 8.66 23.61 -12.93
C LEU A 205 7.70 24.32 -11.99
N ALA A 206 8.04 25.52 -11.51
CA ALA A 206 7.18 26.35 -10.70
C ALA A 206 5.91 26.76 -11.46
N ALA A 207 6.02 27.16 -12.73
CA ALA A 207 4.86 27.47 -13.58
C ALA A 207 3.97 26.24 -13.82
N GLY A 208 4.57 25.07 -14.07
CA GLY A 208 3.85 23.81 -14.25
C GLY A 208 3.21 23.28 -12.96
N LEU A 209 3.85 23.49 -11.80
CA LEU A 209 3.32 23.18 -10.46
C LEU A 209 2.30 24.22 -9.97
N SER A 210 2.38 25.46 -10.48
CA SER A 210 1.41 26.53 -10.23
C SER A 210 0.18 26.46 -11.14
N ALA A 211 0.18 25.57 -12.14
CA ALA A 211 -1.02 25.31 -12.93
C ALA A 211 -2.13 24.78 -11.99
N PRO A 212 -3.32 25.43 -11.96
CA PRO A 212 -4.23 25.36 -10.82
C PRO A 212 -5.13 24.12 -10.84
N SER A 213 -4.56 22.93 -10.98
CA SER A 213 -5.34 21.72 -10.79
C SER A 213 -4.52 20.67 -10.05
N VAL A 214 -4.71 20.63 -8.73
CA VAL A 214 -4.32 19.50 -7.85
C VAL A 214 -4.68 18.17 -8.52
N THR A 215 -5.79 18.13 -9.27
CA THR A 215 -6.21 16.99 -10.09
C THR A 215 -5.21 16.59 -11.18
N ALA A 216 -4.57 17.52 -11.89
CA ALA A 216 -3.54 17.19 -12.88
C ALA A 216 -2.28 16.61 -12.23
N LEU A 217 -1.85 17.16 -11.10
CA LEU A 217 -0.72 16.60 -10.35
C LEU A 217 -1.03 15.17 -9.88
N LEU A 218 -2.20 14.95 -9.29
CA LEU A 218 -2.65 13.62 -8.86
C LEU A 218 -2.75 12.65 -10.04
N ALA A 219 -3.22 13.10 -11.20
CA ALA A 219 -3.30 12.28 -12.40
C ALA A 219 -1.91 11.87 -12.93
N VAL A 220 -0.95 12.79 -12.95
CA VAL A 220 0.44 12.49 -13.34
C VAL A 220 1.08 11.48 -12.39
N LEU A 221 0.90 11.66 -11.07
CA LEU A 221 1.38 10.71 -10.07
C LEU A 221 0.73 9.33 -10.23
N ALA A 222 -0.58 9.29 -10.48
CA ALA A 222 -1.30 8.04 -10.69
C ALA A 222 -0.82 7.32 -11.96
N LEU A 223 -0.60 8.05 -13.06
CA LEU A 223 -0.04 7.49 -14.28
C LEU A 223 1.38 6.95 -14.06
N GLY A 224 2.24 7.70 -13.35
CA GLY A 224 3.59 7.28 -13.03
C GLY A 224 3.62 6.01 -12.18
N LEU A 225 2.80 5.94 -11.13
CA LEU A 225 2.67 4.74 -10.29
C LEU A 225 2.10 3.56 -11.07
N LEU A 226 1.08 3.77 -11.90
CA LEU A 226 0.49 2.72 -12.73
C LEU A 226 1.50 2.13 -13.72
N LEU A 227 2.36 2.96 -14.32
CA LEU A 227 3.46 2.48 -15.16
C LEU A 227 4.49 1.68 -14.35
N ALA A 228 4.86 2.17 -13.16
CA ALA A 228 5.76 1.45 -12.27
C ALA A 228 5.20 0.10 -11.82
N ASP A 229 3.90 0.04 -11.49
CA ASP A 229 3.17 -1.18 -11.17
C ASP A 229 3.18 -2.17 -12.34
N ALA A 230 2.91 -1.70 -13.57
CA ALA A 230 2.93 -2.55 -14.75
C ALA A 230 4.32 -3.15 -15.00
N ILE A 231 5.38 -2.34 -14.88
CA ILE A 231 6.77 -2.78 -15.04
C ILE A 231 7.15 -3.78 -13.95
N LEU A 232 6.86 -3.47 -12.69
CA LEU A 232 7.18 -4.36 -11.58
C LEU A 232 6.40 -5.66 -11.67
N TYR A 233 5.10 -5.61 -11.94
CA TYR A 233 4.26 -6.79 -12.12
C TYR A 233 4.81 -7.69 -13.23
N PHE A 234 5.17 -7.12 -14.39
CA PHE A 234 5.81 -7.87 -15.46
C PHE A 234 7.12 -8.51 -14.99
N THR A 235 7.97 -7.75 -14.29
CA THR A 235 9.23 -8.24 -13.71
C THR A 235 8.98 -9.42 -12.76
N VAL A 236 8.00 -9.32 -11.86
CA VAL A 236 7.66 -10.41 -10.94
C VAL A 236 7.22 -11.66 -11.70
N THR A 237 6.39 -11.51 -12.74
CA THR A 237 5.95 -12.67 -13.54
C THR A 237 7.09 -13.33 -14.31
N CYS A 238 8.13 -12.59 -14.70
CA CYS A 238 9.32 -13.13 -15.34
C CYS A 238 10.27 -13.82 -14.34
N CYS A 239 10.37 -13.29 -13.12
CA CYS A 239 11.19 -13.85 -12.05
C CYS A 239 10.58 -15.10 -11.41
N PHE A 240 9.25 -15.23 -11.42
CA PHE A 240 8.57 -16.38 -10.82
C PHE A 240 8.73 -17.64 -11.69
N ARG A 241 9.66 -18.52 -11.30
CA ARG A 241 9.85 -19.85 -11.90
C ARG A 241 9.72 -20.94 -10.84
N ARG A 242 8.66 -21.75 -10.94
CA ARG A 242 8.35 -22.86 -10.02
C ARG A 242 9.50 -23.84 -9.84
N THR A 243 10.27 -24.10 -10.89
CA THR A 243 11.41 -25.03 -10.87
C THR A 243 12.61 -24.53 -10.08
N GLN A 244 12.83 -23.21 -9.99
CA GLN A 244 13.94 -22.65 -9.21
C GLN A 244 13.62 -22.62 -7.72
N LEU A 245 12.35 -22.40 -7.36
CA LEU A 245 11.91 -22.35 -5.97
C LEU A 245 11.91 -23.71 -5.26
N LEU A 246 11.93 -24.81 -6.00
CA LEU A 246 12.01 -26.18 -5.46
C LEU A 246 13.46 -26.69 -5.35
N ALA A 247 14.43 -25.95 -5.89
CA ALA A 247 15.84 -26.34 -5.91
C ALA A 247 16.70 -25.61 -4.86
N GLU A 248 16.17 -24.54 -4.27
CA GLU A 248 16.73 -23.79 -3.12
C GLU A 248 16.14 -24.28 -1.81
#